data_AF-A0A961NJT2-F1
#
_entry.id   AF-A0A961NJT2-F1
#
_cell.length_a   1.000
_cell.length_b   1.000
_cell.length_c   1.000
_cell.angle_alpha   90.00
_cell.angle_beta   90.00
_cell.angle_gamma   90.00
#
_symmetry.space_group_name_H-M   'P 1'
#
loop_
_entity.id
_entity.type
_entity.pdbx_description
1 polymer ?
#
loop_
_entity_poly.entity_id
_entity_poly.type
_entity_poly.pdbx_seq_one_letter_code
_entity_poly.pdbx_strand_id
1 'polypeptide(L)'
;VIYYGKTKTSYIRGYMKVVGQNFWYLISENQYLYTDLIEPVGYMAKEHNAVFLTEKSNITNRFTKEFIDRFCDKNGAIDWIRIVEFNSSNFDLDKFLPSNNHCDYP
;
A
#
# COMPACT_ATOMS: atom_id res chain seq x y z
N VAL A 1 -8.72 16.95 -21.42
CA VAL A 1 -9.81 15.98 -21.64
C VAL A 1 -10.16 15.29 -20.33
N ILE A 2 -11.43 15.00 -20.07
CA ILE A 2 -11.89 14.40 -18.81
C ILE A 2 -12.75 13.17 -19.14
N TYR A 3 -12.38 12.01 -18.63
CA TYR A 3 -12.93 10.70 -18.98
C TYR A 3 -14.26 10.36 -18.25
N TYR A 4 -14.61 11.13 -17.21
CA TYR A 4 -15.76 10.91 -16.34
C TYR A 4 -16.46 12.23 -15.96
N GLY A 5 -17.72 12.14 -15.52
CA GLY A 5 -18.53 13.30 -15.08
C GLY A 5 -19.52 13.83 -16.14
N LYS A 6 -20.48 14.66 -15.68
CA LYS A 6 -21.59 15.21 -16.49
C LYS A 6 -21.45 16.69 -16.85
N THR A 7 -20.30 17.30 -16.56
CA THR A 7 -20.09 18.72 -16.91
C THR A 7 -20.16 18.88 -18.42
N LYS A 8 -20.87 19.90 -18.91
CA LYS A 8 -20.97 20.17 -20.34
C LYS A 8 -19.57 20.38 -20.94
N THR A 9 -19.35 19.76 -22.09
CA THR A 9 -18.18 20.08 -22.93
C THR A 9 -18.26 21.55 -23.33
N SER A 10 -17.17 22.29 -23.13
CA SER A 10 -17.16 23.73 -23.32
C SER A 10 -15.85 24.21 -23.93
N TYR A 11 -15.89 25.36 -24.59
CA TYR A 11 -14.69 26.05 -25.05
C TYR A 11 -14.25 27.05 -23.99
N ILE A 12 -12.99 26.95 -23.58
CA ILE A 12 -12.39 27.86 -22.59
C ILE A 12 -11.07 28.34 -23.16
N ARG A 13 -10.90 29.66 -23.29
CA ARG A 13 -9.61 30.32 -23.63
C ARG A 13 -8.87 29.67 -24.82
N GLY A 14 -9.59 29.34 -25.89
CA GLY A 14 -9.01 28.81 -27.13
C GLY A 14 -8.86 27.29 -27.21
N TYR A 15 -9.22 26.53 -26.18
CA TYR A 15 -9.20 25.06 -26.21
C TYR A 15 -10.56 24.45 -25.84
N MET A 16 -10.87 23.28 -26.42
CA MET A 16 -12.09 22.53 -26.15
C MET A 16 -11.90 21.61 -24.93
N LYS A 17 -12.67 21.84 -23.87
CA LYS A 17 -12.76 20.95 -22.72
C LYS A 17 -13.82 19.87 -22.99
N VAL A 18 -13.38 18.72 -23.48
CA VAL A 18 -14.24 17.55 -23.72
C VAL A 18 -14.34 16.68 -22.45
N VAL A 19 -15.56 16.30 -22.06
CA VAL A 19 -15.88 15.63 -20.79
C VAL A 19 -16.85 14.44 -21.00
N GLY A 20 -16.63 13.34 -20.28
CA GLY A 20 -17.58 12.23 -20.14
C GLY A 20 -17.83 11.48 -21.44
N GLN A 21 -19.09 11.20 -21.79
CA GLN A 21 -19.45 10.49 -23.02
C GLN A 21 -18.84 11.11 -24.28
N ASN A 22 -18.74 12.44 -24.35
CA ASN A 22 -18.13 13.12 -25.49
C ASN A 22 -16.65 12.79 -25.65
N PHE A 23 -15.94 12.51 -24.54
CA PHE A 23 -14.55 12.08 -24.61
C PHE A 23 -14.45 10.70 -25.25
N TRP A 24 -15.25 9.75 -24.79
CA TRP A 24 -15.24 8.38 -25.30
C TRP A 24 -15.69 8.31 -26.76
N TYR A 25 -16.70 9.08 -27.14
CA TYR A 25 -17.11 9.21 -28.53
C TYR A 25 -16.00 9.82 -29.39
N LEU A 26 -15.30 10.87 -28.91
CA LEU A 26 -14.24 11.52 -29.67
C LEU A 26 -13.10 10.57 -30.07
N ILE A 27 -12.77 9.59 -29.23
CA ILE A 27 -11.64 8.67 -29.48
C ILE A 27 -12.04 7.36 -30.16
N SER A 28 -13.34 7.04 -30.23
CA SER A 28 -13.82 5.74 -30.69
C SER A 28 -14.91 5.80 -31.74
N GLU A 29 -15.49 6.98 -31.96
CA GLU A 29 -16.71 7.20 -32.77
C GLU A 29 -17.91 6.36 -32.32
N ASN A 30 -17.86 5.75 -31.13
CA ASN A 30 -18.91 4.93 -30.55
C ASN A 30 -19.54 5.63 -29.34
N GLN A 31 -20.84 5.94 -29.43
CA GLN A 31 -21.59 6.62 -28.38
C GLN A 31 -21.84 5.78 -27.12
N TYR A 32 -21.71 4.45 -27.22
CA TYR A 32 -21.97 3.48 -26.15
C TYR A 32 -20.69 2.98 -25.48
N LEU A 33 -19.50 3.31 -26.01
CA LEU A 33 -18.23 2.80 -25.46
C LEU A 33 -18.06 3.10 -23.96
N TYR A 34 -18.55 4.26 -23.50
CA TYR A 34 -18.44 4.64 -22.08
C TYR A 34 -19.23 3.73 -21.13
N THR A 35 -20.27 3.04 -21.62
CA THR A 35 -21.03 2.03 -20.87
C THR A 35 -20.52 0.62 -21.13
N ASP A 36 -20.11 0.32 -22.37
CA ASP A 36 -19.64 -1.01 -22.78
C ASP A 36 -18.37 -1.43 -22.02
N LEU A 37 -17.58 -0.46 -21.55
CA LEU A 37 -16.38 -0.71 -20.73
C LEU A 37 -16.69 -1.04 -19.26
N ILE A 38 -17.87 -0.68 -18.74
CA ILE A 38 -18.17 -0.81 -17.30
C ILE A 38 -18.38 -2.26 -16.90
N GLU A 39 -19.06 -3.04 -17.74
CA GLU A 39 -19.39 -4.45 -17.47
C GLU A 39 -18.15 -5.36 -17.39
N PRO A 40 -17.22 -5.37 -18.37
CA PRO A 40 -16.00 -6.18 -18.28
C PRO A 40 -15.05 -5.69 -17.19
N VAL A 41 -14.93 -4.37 -16.95
CA VAL A 41 -14.09 -3.83 -15.86
C VAL A 41 -14.65 -4.20 -14.49
N GLY A 42 -15.97 -4.15 -14.32
CA GLY A 42 -16.64 -4.52 -13.07
C GLY A 42 -16.45 -6.01 -12.71
N TYR A 43 -16.54 -6.89 -13.70
CA TYR A 43 -16.33 -8.33 -13.51
C TYR A 43 -14.87 -8.64 -13.14
N MET A 44 -13.91 -8.15 -13.93
CA MET A 44 -12.48 -8.35 -13.69
C MET A 44 -12.05 -7.74 -12.35
N ALA A 45 -12.54 -6.53 -12.01
CA ALA A 45 -12.24 -5.92 -10.72
C ALA A 45 -12.76 -6.77 -9.55
N LYS A 46 -13.92 -7.44 -9.69
CA LYS A 46 -14.47 -8.30 -8.65
C LYS A 46 -13.65 -9.58 -8.46
N GLU A 47 -13.23 -10.23 -9.54
CA GLU A 47 -12.38 -11.43 -9.47
C GLU A 47 -10.99 -11.11 -8.89
N HIS A 48 -10.35 -10.05 -9.37
CA HIS A 48 -9.06 -9.60 -8.83
C HIS A 48 -9.16 -9.18 -7.36
N ASN A 49 -10.27 -8.54 -6.95
CA ASN A 49 -10.50 -8.20 -5.55
C ASN A 49 -10.67 -9.44 -4.66
N ALA A 50 -11.38 -10.47 -5.12
CA ALA A 50 -11.57 -11.69 -4.33
C ALA A 50 -10.25 -12.43 -4.07
N VAL A 51 -9.41 -12.57 -5.11
CA VAL A 51 -8.07 -13.17 -5.00
C VAL A 51 -7.19 -12.30 -4.11
N PHE A 52 -7.17 -10.99 -4.32
CA PHE A 52 -6.38 -10.06 -3.52
C PHE A 52 -6.77 -10.08 -2.03
N LEU A 53 -8.06 -10.10 -1.72
CA LEU A 53 -8.55 -10.16 -0.34
C LEU A 53 -8.14 -11.46 0.34
N THR A 54 -8.20 -12.58 -0.40
CA THR A 54 -7.78 -13.90 0.11
C THR A 54 -6.28 -13.91 0.42
N GLU A 55 -5.45 -13.51 -0.54
CA GLU A 55 -4.00 -13.46 -0.35
C GLU A 55 -3.58 -12.46 0.74
N LYS A 56 -4.24 -11.30 0.82
CA LYS A 56 -4.04 -10.33 1.91
C LYS A 56 -4.36 -10.95 3.27
N SER A 57 -5.46 -11.71 3.38
CA SER A 57 -5.82 -12.42 4.61
C SER A 57 -4.76 -13.46 4.97
N ASN A 58 -4.27 -14.23 4.00
CA ASN A 58 -3.22 -15.23 4.21
C ASN A 58 -1.93 -14.59 4.73
N ILE A 59 -1.50 -13.47 4.12
CA ILE A 59 -0.33 -12.70 4.55
C ILE A 59 -0.52 -12.16 5.97
N THR A 60 -1.71 -11.63 6.27
CA THR A 60 -2.04 -11.09 7.61
C THR A 60 -1.97 -12.19 8.66
N ASN A 61 -2.52 -13.38 8.37
CA ASN A 61 -2.50 -14.52 9.28
C ASN A 61 -1.08 -15.04 9.51
N ARG A 62 -0.28 -15.16 8.44
CA ARG A 62 1.13 -15.57 8.54
C ARG A 62 1.93 -14.59 9.39
N PHE A 63 1.79 -13.29 9.12
CA PHE A 63 2.49 -12.26 9.88
C PHE A 63 2.04 -12.23 11.35
N THR A 64 0.74 -12.34 11.61
CA THR A 64 0.19 -12.41 12.97
C THR A 64 0.75 -13.62 13.73
N LYS A 65 0.81 -14.79 13.08
CA LYS A 65 1.39 -15.98 13.67
C LYS A 65 2.87 -15.78 14.01
N GLU A 66 3.67 -15.34 13.04
CA GLU A 66 5.09 -15.07 13.26
C GLU A 66 5.33 -14.02 14.34
N PHE A 67 4.45 -13.02 14.43
CA PHE A 67 4.50 -12.00 15.47
C PHE A 67 4.24 -12.61 16.85
N ILE A 68 3.17 -13.40 17.00
CA ILE A 68 2.82 -14.05 18.27
C ILE A 68 3.95 -14.99 18.70
N ASP A 69 4.42 -15.85 17.79
CA ASP A 69 5.46 -16.84 18.10
C ASP A 69 6.78 -16.19 18.57
N ARG A 70 7.08 -14.98 18.08
CA ARG A 70 8.33 -14.28 18.38
C ARG A 70 8.21 -13.28 19.52
N PHE A 71 7.11 -12.53 19.58
CA PHE A 71 6.98 -11.32 20.40
C PHE A 71 5.86 -11.40 21.44
N CYS A 72 5.17 -12.53 21.60
CA CYS A 72 4.24 -12.73 22.70
C CYS A 72 4.73 -13.80 23.69
N ASP A 73 4.31 -13.67 24.95
CA ASP A 73 4.57 -14.66 25.99
C ASP A 73 3.58 -15.84 25.94
N LYS A 74 3.75 -16.82 26.85
CA LYS A 74 2.87 -18.00 26.96
C LYS A 74 1.40 -17.68 27.27
N ASN A 75 1.10 -16.47 27.75
CA ASN A 75 -0.24 -15.99 28.04
C ASN A 75 -0.81 -15.15 26.87
N GLY A 76 -0.03 -14.96 25.79
CA GLY A 76 -0.40 -14.14 24.64
C GLY A 76 -0.17 -12.64 24.84
N ALA A 77 0.45 -12.21 25.93
CA ALA A 77 0.79 -10.82 26.16
C ALA A 77 2.04 -10.43 25.36
N ILE A 78 2.07 -9.20 24.84
CA ILE A 78 3.20 -8.71 24.02
C ILE A 78 4.43 -8.49 24.92
N ASP A 79 5.55 -9.09 24.53
CA ASP A 79 6.88 -8.83 25.09
C ASP A 79 7.50 -7.61 24.40
N TRP A 80 7.21 -6.44 24.96
CA TRP A 80 7.72 -5.17 24.46
C TRP A 80 9.24 -5.05 24.53
N ILE A 81 9.88 -5.69 25.51
CA ILE A 81 11.34 -5.64 25.66
C ILE A 81 11.97 -6.31 24.45
N ARG A 82 11.51 -7.53 24.10
CA ARG A 82 12.00 -8.24 22.93
C ARG A 82 11.77 -7.47 21.62
N ILE A 83 10.66 -6.75 21.48
CA ILE A 83 10.41 -5.90 20.30
C ILE A 83 11.44 -4.76 20.23
N VAL A 84 11.68 -4.07 21.34
CA VAL A 84 12.63 -2.94 21.38
C VAL A 84 14.05 -3.43 21.11
N GLU A 85 14.45 -4.53 21.73
CA GLU A 85 15.75 -5.18 21.48
C GLU A 85 15.89 -5.57 20.00
N PHE A 86 14.88 -6.21 19.41
CA PHE A 86 14.93 -6.61 18.00
C PHE A 86 15.10 -5.42 17.04
N ASN A 87 14.46 -4.27 17.33
CA ASN A 87 14.52 -3.10 16.45
C ASN A 87 15.74 -2.19 16.70
N SER A 88 16.25 -2.18 17.93
CA SER A 88 17.18 -1.12 18.37
C SER A 88 18.49 -1.65 18.95
N SER A 89 18.62 -2.97 19.18
CA SER A 89 19.87 -3.55 19.70
C SER A 89 20.95 -3.52 18.62
N ASN A 90 21.80 -2.51 18.70
CA ASN A 90 22.94 -2.31 17.81
C ASN A 90 24.18 -1.83 18.58
N PHE A 91 24.29 -2.19 19.86
CA PHE A 91 25.41 -1.76 20.69
C PHE A 91 26.71 -2.40 20.21
N ASP A 92 27.50 -1.65 19.47
CA ASP A 92 28.83 -2.03 18.97
C ASP A 92 29.87 -0.91 19.14
N LEU A 93 29.65 -0.08 20.15
CA LEU A 93 30.47 1.07 20.48
C LEU A 93 31.92 0.68 20.82
N ASP A 94 32.12 -0.56 21.29
CA ASP A 94 33.43 -1.18 21.54
C ASP A 94 34.32 -1.25 20.29
N LYS A 95 33.74 -1.29 19.09
CA LYS A 95 34.51 -1.22 17.84
C LYS A 95 35.10 0.17 17.55
N PHE A 96 34.54 1.21 18.15
CA PHE A 96 34.87 2.61 17.89
C PHE A 96 35.62 3.27 19.04
N LEU A 97 35.55 2.70 20.24
CA LEU A 97 36.32 3.16 21.38
C LEU A 97 37.71 2.50 21.37
N PRO A 98 38.81 3.29 21.46
CA PRO A 98 40.11 2.70 21.69
C PRO A 98 40.08 1.92 23.01
N SER A 99 40.68 0.74 23.04
CA SER A 99 40.86 -0.04 24.26
C SER A 99 41.63 0.81 25.27
N ASN A 100 40.92 1.48 26.18
CA ASN A 100 41.55 2.17 27.28
C ASN A 100 42.13 1.11 28.20
N ASN A 101 43.44 0.91 28.05
CA ASN A 101 44.30 0.35 29.07
C ASN A 101 43.93 0.97 30.43
N HIS A 102 43.89 0.10 31.44
CA HIS A 102 44.01 0.40 32.87
C HIS A 102 44.11 1.90 33.18
N CYS A 103 42.98 2.50 33.54
CA CYS A 103 43.02 3.65 34.42
C CYS A 103 42.81 3.08 35.83
N ASP A 104 43.91 2.62 36.43
CA ASP A 104 44.02 2.55 37.88
C ASP A 104 43.66 3.93 38.43
N TYR A 105 42.62 4.00 39.25
CA TYR A 105 42.37 5.12 40.14
C TYR A 105 42.70 4.66 41.56
N PRO A 106 43.39 5.50 42.37
CA PRO A 106 43.82 5.15 43.73
C PRO A 106 42.65 4.94 44.69
#